data_AF-A0A7J2NE98-F1
#
_entry.id   AF-A0A7J2NE98-F1
#
_cell.length_a   1.000
_cell.length_b   1.000
_cell.length_c   1.000
_cell.angle_alpha   90.00
_cell.angle_beta   90.00
_cell.angle_gamma   90.00
#
_symmetry.space_group_name_H-M   'P 1'
#
loop_
_entity.id
_entity.type
_entity.pdbx_description
1 polymer ?
#
loop_
_entity_poly.entity_id
_entity_poly.type
_entity_poly.pdbx_seq_one_letter_code
_entity_poly.pdbx_strand_id
1 'polypeptide(L)'
;MTNEKVKWVLVSVAVLLSASMIAVLAIGSNGADNEDKAHGLPGEAERNYCTPESRGADMCIALYDPVCGWHEDGSSETYSNSCVACSEEKVLFWTEGECSQ
;
A
#
# COMPACT_ATOMS: atom_id res chain seq x y z
N MET A 1 -63.28 27.43 -9.06
CA MET A 1 -62.45 27.57 -7.83
C MET A 1 -61.28 26.59 -7.96
N THR A 2 -60.08 26.88 -7.45
CA THR A 2 -58.93 25.93 -7.31
C THR A 2 -58.01 25.62 -8.52
N ASN A 3 -57.46 26.60 -9.24
CA ASN A 3 -56.37 26.31 -10.21
C ASN A 3 -55.05 27.08 -9.98
N GLU A 4 -55.07 28.37 -9.63
CA GLU A 4 -53.81 29.12 -9.44
C GLU A 4 -53.12 28.81 -8.10
N LYS A 5 -53.88 28.65 -7.02
CA LYS A 5 -53.32 28.23 -5.71
C LYS A 5 -52.77 26.80 -5.77
N VAL A 6 -53.39 25.93 -6.56
CA VAL A 6 -52.96 24.53 -6.75
C VAL A 6 -51.65 24.49 -7.54
N LYS A 7 -51.47 25.36 -8.55
CA LYS A 7 -50.18 25.51 -9.24
C LYS A 7 -49.06 25.89 -8.28
N TRP A 8 -49.26 26.89 -7.42
CA TRP A 8 -48.25 27.31 -6.44
C TRP A 8 -47.94 26.24 -5.39
N VAL A 9 -48.96 25.50 -4.91
CA VAL A 9 -48.75 24.38 -3.97
C VAL A 9 -47.97 23.24 -4.63
N LEU A 10 -48.30 22.88 -5.88
CA LEU A 10 -47.59 21.82 -6.62
C LEU A 10 -46.14 22.20 -6.94
N VAL A 11 -45.88 23.47 -7.29
CA VAL A 11 -44.50 23.97 -7.53
C VAL A 11 -43.69 23.92 -6.23
N SER A 12 -44.24 24.36 -5.10
CA SER A 12 -43.54 24.30 -3.81
C SER A 12 -43.25 22.88 -3.35
N VAL A 13 -44.20 21.95 -3.53
CA VAL A 13 -43.99 20.53 -3.19
C VAL A 13 -42.94 19.89 -4.11
N ALA A 14 -42.94 20.21 -5.41
CA ALA A 14 -41.93 19.69 -6.36
C ALA A 14 -40.51 20.21 -6.06
N VAL A 15 -40.36 21.48 -5.65
CA VAL A 15 -39.07 22.05 -5.22
C VAL A 15 -38.56 21.38 -3.94
N LEU A 16 -39.45 21.09 -2.98
CA LEU A 16 -39.06 20.40 -1.75
C LEU A 16 -38.70 18.92 -1.97
N LEU A 17 -39.38 18.23 -2.89
CA LEU A 17 -39.10 16.82 -3.21
C LEU A 17 -37.83 16.64 -4.04
N SER A 18 -37.49 17.59 -4.92
CA SER A 18 -36.23 17.55 -5.68
C SER A 18 -35.01 17.90 -4.82
N ALA A 19 -35.17 18.77 -3.82
CA ALA A 19 -34.08 19.16 -2.92
C ALA A 19 -33.60 18.02 -1.99
N SER A 20 -34.40 16.98 -1.74
CA SER A 20 -34.00 15.84 -0.90
C SER A 20 -33.33 14.69 -1.67
N MET A 21 -33.34 14.71 -3.01
CA MET A 21 -32.74 13.67 -3.86
C MET A 21 -31.32 13.98 -4.34
N ILE A 22 -30.66 15.01 -3.81
CA ILE A 22 -29.26 15.35 -4.15
C ILE A 22 -28.27 14.78 -3.12
N ALA A 23 -28.73 14.12 -2.06
CA ALA A 23 -27.86 13.64 -0.97
C ALA A 23 -27.48 12.14 -1.03
N VAL A 24 -27.65 11.43 -2.15
CA VAL A 24 -27.24 10.02 -2.27
C VAL A 24 -26.48 9.76 -3.58
N LEU A 25 -25.41 10.51 -3.80
CA LEU A 25 -24.38 10.20 -4.81
C LEU A 25 -22.99 10.38 -4.20
N ALA A 26 -22.61 9.51 -3.26
CA ALA A 26 -21.20 9.20 -2.94
C ALA A 26 -21.09 8.15 -1.82
N ILE A 27 -21.55 6.93 -2.05
CA ILE A 27 -20.90 5.77 -1.41
C ILE A 27 -20.17 5.01 -2.52
N GLY A 28 -19.17 5.67 -3.10
CA GLY A 28 -18.10 4.95 -3.77
C GLY A 28 -17.29 4.28 -2.67
N SER A 29 -17.31 2.95 -2.58
CA SER A 29 -16.28 2.21 -1.88
C SER A 29 -14.97 2.45 -2.63
N ASN A 30 -14.20 3.42 -2.16
CA ASN A 30 -12.78 3.50 -2.45
C ASN A 30 -12.17 2.19 -1.96
N GLY A 31 -11.84 1.29 -2.89
CA GLY A 31 -10.77 0.35 -2.64
C GLY A 31 -9.54 1.19 -2.38
N ALA A 32 -9.07 1.22 -1.14
CA ALA A 32 -7.74 1.68 -0.82
C ALA A 32 -6.82 0.48 -1.02
N ASP A 33 -6.41 0.22 -2.26
CA ASP A 33 -5.07 -0.30 -2.51
C ASP A 33 -4.09 0.79 -2.05
N ASN A 34 -3.81 0.76 -0.75
CA ASN A 34 -2.77 1.53 -0.13
C ASN A 34 -1.44 0.97 -0.66
N GLU A 35 -0.92 1.54 -1.74
CA GLU A 35 0.49 1.45 -2.03
C GLU A 35 1.22 2.19 -0.91
N ASP A 36 1.59 1.44 0.12
CA ASP A 36 2.41 1.89 1.25
C ASP A 36 3.80 2.32 0.77
N LYS A 37 3.90 3.46 0.07
CA LYS A 37 5.17 4.15 -0.17
C LYS A 37 5.48 4.97 1.07
N ALA A 38 5.82 4.27 2.14
CA ALA A 38 6.43 4.86 3.32
C ALA A 38 7.83 5.37 2.94
N HIS A 39 7.93 6.66 2.59
CA HIS A 39 9.19 7.39 2.69
C HIS A 39 9.48 7.61 4.18
N GLY A 40 10.11 6.60 4.79
CA GLY A 40 10.60 6.64 6.16
C GLY A 40 11.79 7.59 6.31
N LEU A 41 12.03 7.99 7.56
CA LEU A 41 13.14 8.83 8.00
C LEU A 41 14.49 8.31 7.49
N PRO A 42 15.48 9.19 7.23
CA PRO A 42 16.82 8.77 6.79
C PRO A 42 17.43 7.84 7.84
N GLY A 43 17.50 6.54 7.50
CA GLY A 43 17.94 5.46 8.38
C GLY A 43 16.97 4.25 8.45
N GLU A 44 15.69 4.44 8.13
CA GLU A 44 14.73 3.32 8.02
C GLU A 44 14.38 2.98 6.57
N ALA A 45 14.54 3.92 5.64
CA ALA A 45 14.21 3.77 4.23
C ALA A 45 15.18 2.92 3.42
N GLU A 46 16.27 2.43 4.02
CA GLU A 46 17.29 1.62 3.33
C GLU A 46 17.15 0.11 3.59
N ARG A 47 16.23 -0.29 4.49
CA ARG A 47 16.02 -1.70 4.86
C ARG A 47 14.88 -2.32 4.06
N ASN A 48 15.23 -3.34 3.28
CA ASN A 48 14.28 -4.14 2.51
C ASN A 48 13.99 -5.44 3.26
N TYR A 49 12.81 -5.52 3.89
CA TYR A 49 12.43 -6.67 4.71
C TYR A 49 12.07 -7.89 3.87
N CYS A 50 12.46 -9.07 4.37
CA CYS A 50 12.12 -10.33 3.74
C CYS A 50 10.69 -10.75 4.14
N THR A 51 9.73 -10.43 3.27
CA THR A 51 8.32 -10.81 3.38
C THR A 51 8.11 -12.30 3.06
N PRO A 52 7.02 -12.94 3.51
CA PRO A 52 6.72 -14.34 3.17
C PRO A 52 6.75 -14.64 1.67
N GLU A 53 6.36 -13.67 0.85
CA GLU A 53 6.45 -13.76 -0.61
C GLU A 53 7.89 -13.87 -1.09
N SER A 54 8.79 -13.00 -0.60
CA SER A 54 10.22 -13.03 -0.96
C SER A 54 10.94 -14.30 -0.49
N ARG A 55 10.44 -14.95 0.58
CA ARG A 55 10.99 -16.22 1.09
C ARG A 55 10.48 -17.45 0.35
N GLY A 56 9.32 -17.35 -0.27
CA GLY A 56 8.69 -18.44 -1.01
C GLY A 56 9.34 -18.70 -2.38
N ALA A 57 10.47 -18.06 -2.69
CA ALA A 57 11.22 -18.32 -3.90
C ALA A 57 11.92 -19.68 -3.80
N ASP A 58 11.38 -20.70 -4.47
CA ASP A 58 12.00 -22.03 -4.57
C ASP A 58 13.37 -21.99 -5.27
N MET A 59 13.58 -21.00 -6.14
CA MET A 59 14.77 -20.85 -6.97
C MET A 59 15.13 -19.38 -7.16
N CYS A 60 16.38 -19.02 -6.91
CA CYS A 60 16.93 -17.71 -7.25
C CYS A 60 17.74 -17.77 -8.54
N ILE A 61 17.63 -16.74 -9.38
CA ILE A 61 18.48 -16.60 -10.56
C ILE A 61 19.94 -16.37 -10.14
N ALA A 62 20.88 -16.82 -10.98
CA ALA A 62 22.31 -16.55 -10.80
C ALA A 62 22.68 -15.12 -11.24
N LEU A 63 22.01 -14.13 -10.64
CA LEU A 63 22.32 -12.71 -10.79
C LEU A 63 23.27 -12.31 -9.66
N TYR A 64 24.33 -11.59 -9.98
CA TYR A 64 25.21 -10.98 -8.99
C TYR A 64 24.88 -9.50 -8.87
N ASP A 65 24.14 -9.16 -7.81
CA ASP A 65 23.71 -7.82 -7.41
C ASP A 65 23.75 -7.76 -5.88
N PRO A 66 24.94 -7.61 -5.28
CA PRO A 66 25.17 -7.97 -3.90
C PRO A 66 24.41 -7.11 -2.91
N VAL A 67 23.98 -7.75 -1.82
CA VAL A 67 23.24 -7.11 -0.72
C VAL A 67 23.82 -7.52 0.63
N CYS A 68 23.60 -6.70 1.65
CA CYS A 68 24.00 -6.99 3.02
C CYS A 68 22.77 -7.45 3.81
N GLY A 69 22.71 -8.75 4.13
CA GLY A 69 21.62 -9.36 4.89
C GLY A 69 21.88 -9.24 6.40
N TRP A 70 20.84 -8.91 7.15
CA TRP A 70 20.91 -8.67 8.59
C TRP A 70 20.12 -9.70 9.39
N HIS A 71 20.72 -10.19 10.46
CA HIS A 71 20.14 -11.19 11.35
C HIS A 71 19.58 -10.56 12.65
N GLU A 72 18.79 -11.33 13.40
CA GLU A 72 18.20 -10.88 14.66
C GLU A 72 19.25 -10.55 15.74
N ASP A 73 20.41 -11.21 15.71
CA ASP A 73 21.53 -10.96 16.62
C ASP A 73 22.36 -9.71 16.25
N GLY A 74 21.99 -9.01 15.18
CA GLY A 74 22.69 -7.84 14.66
C GLY A 74 23.91 -8.17 13.81
N SER A 75 24.22 -9.45 13.57
CA SER A 75 25.22 -9.84 12.59
C SER A 75 24.74 -9.57 11.16
N SER A 76 25.70 -9.44 10.24
CA SER A 76 25.42 -9.23 8.83
C SER A 76 26.36 -10.02 7.93
N GLU A 77 25.82 -10.46 6.78
CA GLU A 77 26.56 -11.24 5.78
C GLU A 77 26.21 -10.74 4.37
N THR A 78 27.22 -10.75 3.48
CA THR A 78 27.03 -10.39 2.07
C THR A 78 26.42 -11.57 1.31
N TYR A 79 25.30 -11.31 0.63
CA TYR A 79 24.64 -12.26 -0.25
C TYR A 79 24.78 -11.84 -1.71
N SER A 80 24.80 -12.82 -2.62
CA SER A 80 24.96 -12.56 -4.06
C SER A 80 23.84 -11.74 -4.70
N ASN A 81 22.63 -11.82 -4.14
CA ASN A 81 21.48 -10.99 -4.47
C ASN A 81 20.41 -11.06 -3.38
N SER A 82 19.41 -10.18 -3.48
CA SER A 82 18.28 -10.06 -2.54
C SER A 82 17.41 -11.32 -2.44
N CYS A 83 17.24 -12.08 -3.52
CA CYS A 83 16.51 -13.35 -3.49
C CYS A 83 17.24 -14.37 -2.61
N VAL A 84 18.56 -14.52 -2.81
CA VAL A 84 19.36 -15.46 -2.02
C VAL A 84 19.36 -15.03 -0.54
N ALA A 85 19.47 -13.73 -0.26
CA ALA A 85 19.36 -13.21 1.11
C ALA A 85 18.01 -13.58 1.77
N CYS A 86 16.89 -13.32 1.10
CA CYS A 86 15.57 -13.59 1.68
C CYS A 86 15.15 -15.06 1.66
N SER A 87 15.79 -15.90 0.84
CA SER A 87 15.60 -17.35 0.90
C SER A 87 16.09 -17.95 2.23
N GLU A 88 17.03 -17.28 2.91
CA GLU A 88 17.49 -17.72 4.21
C GLU A 88 16.57 -17.24 5.34
N GLU A 89 16.03 -18.20 6.10
CA GLU A 89 15.03 -17.95 7.14
C GLU A 89 15.52 -16.98 8.22
N LYS A 90 16.84 -16.94 8.46
CA LYS A 90 17.48 -16.14 9.51
C LYS A 90 17.75 -14.69 9.12
N VAL A 91 17.63 -14.32 7.85
CA VAL A 91 17.86 -12.95 7.38
C VAL A 91 16.56 -12.16 7.52
N LEU A 92 16.53 -11.13 8.37
CA LEU A 92 15.32 -10.32 8.61
C LEU A 92 15.05 -9.31 7.48
N PHE A 93 16.11 -8.65 7.02
CA PHE A 93 16.08 -7.65 5.95
C PHE A 93 17.46 -7.56 5.30
N TRP A 94 17.54 -6.88 4.17
CA TRP A 94 18.78 -6.56 3.50
C TRP A 94 18.88 -5.08 3.15
N THR A 95 20.10 -4.59 3.03
CA THR A 95 20.43 -3.24 2.50
C THR A 95 21.19 -3.38 1.19
N GLU A 96 21.13 -2.36 0.34
CA GLU A 96 21.85 -2.36 -0.94
C GLU A 96 23.37 -2.44 -0.73
N GLY A 97 24.07 -3.19 -1.59
CA GLY A 97 25.52 -3.33 -1.56
C GLY A 97 26.04 -4.39 -0.57
N GLU A 98 27.35 -4.66 -0.63
CA GLU A 98 28.02 -5.59 0.28
C GLU A 98 28.10 -5.05 1.72
N CYS A 99 28.26 -5.93 2.71
CA CYS A 99 28.46 -5.51 4.10
C CYS A 99 29.82 -4.83 4.32
N SER A 100 29.83 -3.69 5.00
CA SER A 100 31.01 -2.85 5.27
C SER A 100 31.91 -3.32 6.43
N GLN A 101 32.06 -4.64 6.64
CA GLN A 101 32.76 -5.22 7.81
C GLN A 101 34.18 -4.68 8.05
#